data_AF-A0A818QMR2-F1
#
_entry.id   AF-A0A818QMR2-F1
#
_cell.length_a   1.000
_cell.length_b   1.000
_cell.length_c   1.000
_cell.angle_alpha   90.00
_cell.angle_beta   90.00
_cell.angle_gamma   90.00
#
_symmetry.space_group_name_H-M   'P 1'
#
loop_
_entity.id
_entity.type
_entity.pdbx_description
1 polymer ?
#
loop_
_entity_poly.entity_id
_entity_poly.type
_entity_poly.pdbx_seq_one_letter_code
_entity_poly.pdbx_strand_id
1 'polypeptide(L)'
;MHCLKRMTRQLVRQTSSYFQGQTYILPLLMSVLPGIDLNDFEKTSMTLDFFDAIFMLISCVDCSSAVHTRNDLNEIEKEVCLSTAQFEDFITKFLDRIFQMINILSTDFSDAVNINEKYTDNDNLQVKLTSIVTSILRQCSSNIFRDSYEAIAKAIQNLLRSLLNIYPMNYRLTREKLDEPFIDFLPIRIWGQNADFDQIQVQYHIPNVDEIDFACDFVNTFIYSELMFLKENFLKVSKDERLRSLTVISSLAIGCFRIVSRIESKEVPNL
;
A
#
# COMPACT_ATOMS: atom_id res chain seq x y z
N MET A 1 -3.34 26.00 7.59
CA MET A 1 -3.83 24.69 7.10
C MET A 1 -4.37 23.78 8.21
N HIS A 2 -3.72 23.68 9.38
CA HIS A 2 -4.18 22.81 10.48
C HIS A 2 -5.64 22.99 10.92
N CYS A 3 -6.15 24.22 11.00
CA CYS A 3 -7.56 24.47 11.34
C CYS A 3 -8.51 23.92 10.28
N LEU A 4 -8.15 24.08 9.00
CA LEU A 4 -8.94 23.57 7.88
C LEU A 4 -8.99 22.04 7.89
N LYS A 5 -7.86 21.37 8.17
CA LYS A 5 -7.76 19.90 8.35
C LYS A 5 -8.70 19.38 9.46
N ARG A 6 -8.92 20.15 10.52
CA ARG A 6 -9.84 19.75 11.60
C ARG A 6 -11.31 19.87 11.22
N MET A 7 -11.61 20.70 10.23
CA MET A 7 -12.98 20.95 9.76
C MET A 7 -13.36 20.14 8.52
N THR A 8 -12.41 19.41 7.93
CA THR A 8 -12.59 18.68 6.66
C THR A 8 -13.84 17.82 6.63
N ARG A 9 -14.11 17.06 7.70
CA ARG A 9 -15.30 16.19 7.76
C ARG A 9 -16.61 16.98 7.76
N GLN A 10 -16.67 18.11 8.46
CA GLN A 10 -17.85 18.96 8.50
C GLN A 10 -18.05 19.75 7.20
N LEU A 11 -16.96 20.03 6.49
CA LEU A 11 -17.00 20.67 5.18
C LEU A 11 -17.49 19.70 4.10
N VAL A 12 -17.01 18.45 4.13
CA VAL A 12 -17.31 17.43 3.12
C VAL A 12 -18.71 16.82 3.31
N ARG A 13 -19.17 16.66 4.55
CA ARG A 13 -20.48 16.05 4.84
C ARG A 13 -21.60 17.07 4.68
N GLN A 14 -22.62 16.75 3.89
CA GLN A 14 -23.87 17.52 3.92
C GLN A 14 -24.56 17.33 5.28
N THR A 15 -24.79 18.43 5.98
CA THR A 15 -25.57 18.46 7.22
C THR A 15 -26.73 19.43 7.08
N SER A 16 -27.81 19.22 7.83
CA SER A 16 -28.96 20.14 7.83
C SER A 16 -28.58 21.56 8.23
N SER A 17 -27.56 21.71 9.09
CA SER A 17 -27.03 22.99 9.55
C SER A 17 -26.04 23.67 8.58
N TYR A 18 -25.41 22.89 7.70
CA TYR A 18 -24.39 23.39 6.77
C TYR A 18 -24.41 22.55 5.49
N PHE A 19 -25.23 22.99 4.55
CA PHE A 19 -25.51 22.28 3.31
C PHE A 19 -24.59 22.71 2.15
N GLN A 20 -23.97 23.90 2.23
CA GLN A 20 -23.07 24.45 1.19
C GLN A 20 -21.64 23.90 1.26
N GLY A 21 -21.26 23.19 2.32
CA GLY A 21 -19.85 22.82 2.57
C GLY A 21 -19.16 22.15 1.38
N GLN A 22 -19.88 21.26 0.69
CA GLN A 22 -19.36 20.50 -0.45
C GLN A 22 -18.97 21.37 -1.65
N THR A 23 -19.63 22.51 -1.86
CA THR A 23 -19.34 23.38 -3.02
C THR A 23 -17.95 24.00 -2.93
N TYR A 24 -17.41 24.13 -1.72
CA TYR A 24 -16.08 24.69 -1.49
C TYR A 24 -14.95 23.67 -1.65
N ILE A 25 -15.23 22.37 -1.73
CA ILE A 25 -14.19 21.33 -1.70
C ILE A 25 -13.23 21.47 -2.89
N LEU A 26 -13.73 21.46 -4.12
CA LEU A 26 -12.87 21.57 -5.31
C LEU A 26 -12.19 22.94 -5.42
N PRO A 27 -12.87 24.07 -5.20
CA PRO A 27 -12.21 25.38 -5.12
C PRO A 27 -11.08 25.43 -4.09
N LEU A 28 -11.26 24.82 -2.92
CA LEU A 28 -10.21 24.72 -1.90
C LEU A 28 -9.08 23.82 -2.36
N LEU A 29 -9.37 22.66 -2.94
CA LEU A 29 -8.34 21.76 -3.49
C LEU A 29 -7.45 22.48 -4.51
N MET A 30 -8.08 23.18 -5.46
CA MET A 30 -7.37 23.97 -6.48
C MET A 30 -6.55 25.11 -5.90
N SER A 31 -7.12 25.88 -4.96
CA SER A 31 -6.44 27.05 -4.37
C SER A 31 -5.28 26.68 -3.44
N VAL A 32 -5.34 25.50 -2.82
CA VAL A 32 -4.31 24.98 -1.91
C VAL A 32 -3.17 24.29 -2.67
N LEU A 33 -3.40 23.85 -3.90
CA LEU A 33 -2.42 23.13 -4.71
C LEU A 33 -1.03 23.79 -4.82
N PRO A 34 -0.89 25.13 -4.95
CA PRO A 34 0.41 25.80 -4.93
C PRO A 34 1.17 25.68 -3.60
N GLY A 35 0.51 25.20 -2.54
CA GLY A 35 1.13 24.90 -1.25
C GLY A 35 2.07 23.71 -1.27
N ILE A 36 2.02 22.86 -2.31
CA ILE A 36 3.08 21.89 -2.61
C ILE A 36 4.22 22.67 -3.28
N ASP A 37 5.19 23.05 -2.45
CA ASP A 37 6.29 23.94 -2.76
C ASP A 37 7.62 23.29 -2.36
N LEU A 38 8.51 23.14 -3.35
CA LEU A 38 9.80 22.48 -3.20
C LEU A 38 10.76 23.20 -2.24
N ASN A 39 10.54 24.49 -2.00
CA ASN A 39 11.39 25.28 -1.12
C ASN A 39 10.90 25.34 0.33
N ASP A 40 9.69 24.83 0.59
CA ASP A 40 9.04 24.93 1.90
C ASP A 40 8.45 23.57 2.29
N PHE A 41 9.29 22.74 2.91
CA PHE A 41 8.90 21.41 3.35
C PHE A 41 7.80 21.42 4.42
N GLU A 42 7.76 22.42 5.30
CA GLU A 42 6.72 22.52 6.33
C GLU A 42 5.36 22.82 5.71
N LYS A 43 5.30 23.81 4.82
CA LYS A 43 4.08 24.16 4.08
C LYS A 43 3.61 23.02 3.18
N THR A 44 4.55 22.35 2.51
CA THR A 44 4.26 21.18 1.68
C THR A 44 3.69 20.04 2.52
N SER A 45 4.34 19.70 3.65
CA SER A 45 3.86 18.68 4.58
C SER A 45 2.43 18.97 5.05
N MET A 46 2.17 20.21 5.51
CA MET A 46 0.82 20.62 5.93
C MET A 46 -0.22 20.56 4.80
N THR A 47 0.20 20.83 3.57
CA THR A 47 -0.66 20.80 2.38
C THR A 47 -1.02 19.37 1.99
N LEU A 48 -0.03 18.46 1.98
CA LEU A 48 -0.24 17.03 1.75
C LEU A 48 -1.14 16.41 2.83
N ASP A 49 -0.93 16.79 4.09
CA ASP A 49 -1.76 16.39 5.24
C ASP A 49 -3.24 16.80 5.08
N PHE A 50 -3.48 17.95 4.46
CA PHE A 50 -4.84 18.42 4.18
C PHE A 50 -5.46 17.66 3.00
N PHE A 51 -4.70 17.43 1.94
CA PHE A 51 -5.14 16.63 0.79
C PHE A 51 -5.49 15.21 1.18
N ASP A 52 -4.63 14.55 1.96
CA ASP A 52 -4.89 13.22 2.52
C ASP A 52 -6.20 13.20 3.32
N ALA A 53 -6.42 14.19 4.20
CA ALA A 53 -7.66 14.31 4.96
C ALA A 53 -8.91 14.49 4.08
N ILE A 54 -8.83 15.21 2.96
CA ILE A 54 -9.95 15.36 2.01
C ILE A 54 -10.16 14.05 1.23
N PHE A 55 -9.11 13.46 0.67
CA PHE A 55 -9.20 12.25 -0.16
C PHE A 55 -9.69 11.03 0.61
N MET A 56 -9.45 10.96 1.92
CA MET A 56 -10.07 9.93 2.76
C MET A 56 -11.59 10.10 2.94
N LEU A 57 -12.15 11.28 2.62
CA LEU A 57 -13.56 11.60 2.82
C LEU A 57 -14.35 11.73 1.51
N ILE A 58 -13.69 11.89 0.36
CA ILE A 58 -14.35 12.05 -0.94
C ILE A 58 -13.99 10.91 -1.90
N SER A 59 -14.88 10.67 -2.86
CA SER A 59 -14.58 9.88 -4.05
C SER A 59 -14.33 10.83 -5.23
N CYS A 60 -13.13 10.77 -5.82
CA CYS A 60 -12.78 11.57 -7.00
C CYS A 60 -13.40 10.97 -8.28
N VAL A 61 -14.70 11.20 -8.48
CA VAL A 61 -15.47 10.74 -9.65
C VAL A 61 -16.09 11.96 -10.33
N ASP A 62 -15.89 12.10 -11.64
CA ASP A 62 -16.62 13.08 -12.45
C ASP A 62 -18.06 12.61 -12.64
N CYS A 63 -18.98 13.24 -11.90
CA CYS A 63 -20.41 13.02 -11.97
C CYS A 63 -21.15 14.23 -12.54
N SER A 64 -20.47 15.10 -13.30
CA SER A 64 -21.07 16.27 -13.95
C SER A 64 -22.23 15.91 -14.88
N SER A 65 -22.15 14.76 -15.55
CA SER A 65 -23.22 14.23 -16.39
C SER A 65 -24.48 13.78 -15.63
N ALA A 66 -24.42 13.62 -14.30
CA ALA A 66 -25.56 13.25 -13.48
C ALA A 66 -26.70 14.29 -13.55
N VAL A 67 -26.37 15.55 -13.80
CA VAL A 67 -27.34 16.66 -13.94
C VAL A 67 -28.31 16.44 -15.11
N HIS A 68 -27.91 15.66 -16.13
CA HIS A 68 -28.74 15.36 -17.29
C HIS A 68 -29.53 14.05 -17.16
N THR A 69 -29.14 13.18 -16.24
CA THR A 69 -29.71 11.83 -16.10
C THR A 69 -30.64 11.71 -14.89
N ARG A 70 -30.34 12.43 -13.80
CA ARG A 70 -31.11 12.40 -12.55
C ARG A 70 -32.12 13.54 -12.47
N ASN A 71 -33.30 13.24 -11.92
CA ASN A 71 -34.38 14.22 -11.71
C ASN A 71 -34.54 14.66 -10.24
N ASP A 72 -33.77 14.06 -9.32
CA ASP A 72 -33.90 14.24 -7.87
C ASP A 72 -32.80 15.14 -7.26
N LEU A 73 -32.05 15.87 -8.10
CA LEU A 73 -30.94 16.72 -7.65
C LEU A 73 -31.45 18.08 -7.16
N ASN A 74 -31.00 18.49 -5.98
CA ASN A 74 -31.16 19.87 -5.53
C ASN A 74 -30.12 20.82 -6.16
N GLU A 75 -30.31 22.13 -6.05
CA GLU A 75 -29.42 23.13 -6.70
C GLU A 75 -27.95 23.02 -6.28
N ILE A 76 -27.70 22.59 -5.04
CA ILE A 76 -26.35 22.46 -4.50
C ILE A 76 -25.71 21.18 -5.00
N GLU A 77 -26.45 20.08 -5.04
CA GLU A 77 -25.98 18.85 -5.67
C GLU A 77 -25.66 19.06 -7.14
N LYS A 78 -26.48 19.85 -7.87
CA LYS A 78 -26.17 20.23 -9.26
C LYS A 78 -24.86 21.00 -9.35
N GLU A 79 -24.66 22.00 -8.49
CA GLU A 79 -23.41 22.77 -8.44
C GLU A 79 -22.20 21.88 -8.15
N VAL A 80 -22.29 21.01 -7.13
CA VAL A 80 -21.21 20.08 -6.78
C VAL A 80 -20.95 19.11 -7.92
N CYS A 81 -21.97 18.48 -8.51
CA CYS A 81 -21.83 17.60 -9.68
C CYS A 81 -21.10 18.31 -10.82
N LEU A 82 -21.53 19.51 -11.20
CA LEU A 82 -20.88 20.27 -12.28
C LEU A 82 -19.41 20.58 -11.95
N SER A 83 -19.11 20.91 -10.68
CA SER A 83 -17.72 21.15 -10.26
C SER A 83 -16.84 19.92 -10.43
N THR A 84 -17.38 18.69 -10.28
CA THR A 84 -16.60 17.44 -10.36
C THR A 84 -15.92 17.19 -11.71
N ALA A 85 -16.35 17.87 -12.79
CA ALA A 85 -15.64 17.86 -14.08
C ALA A 85 -14.19 18.37 -13.97
N GLN A 86 -13.86 19.12 -12.92
CA GLN A 86 -12.50 19.63 -12.67
C GLN A 86 -11.57 18.63 -11.99
N PHE A 87 -12.07 17.45 -11.57
CA PHE A 87 -11.22 16.46 -10.88
C PHE A 87 -10.05 15.99 -11.74
N GLU A 88 -10.27 15.74 -13.03
CA GLU A 88 -9.19 15.30 -13.92
C GLU A 88 -8.04 16.32 -13.98
N ASP A 89 -8.38 17.60 -14.19
CA ASP A 89 -7.42 18.70 -14.22
C ASP A 89 -6.69 18.86 -12.87
N PHE A 90 -7.43 18.79 -11.76
CA PHE A 90 -6.83 18.85 -10.42
C PHE A 90 -5.86 17.70 -10.17
N ILE A 91 -6.29 16.45 -10.41
CA ILE A 91 -5.49 15.25 -10.16
C ILE A 91 -4.23 15.26 -11.03
N THR A 92 -4.35 15.65 -12.29
CA THR A 92 -3.18 15.78 -13.19
C THR A 92 -2.16 16.77 -12.63
N LYS A 93 -2.59 17.99 -12.29
CA LYS A 93 -1.71 19.02 -11.72
C LYS A 93 -1.13 18.64 -10.35
N PHE A 94 -1.90 17.91 -9.55
CA PHE A 94 -1.45 17.37 -8.27
C PHE A 94 -0.35 16.33 -8.47
N LEU A 95 -0.57 15.34 -9.34
CA LEU A 95 0.42 14.32 -9.65
C LEU A 95 1.69 14.91 -10.27
N ASP A 96 1.60 15.89 -11.15
CA ASP A 96 2.77 16.58 -11.71
C ASP A 96 3.66 17.18 -10.61
N ARG A 97 3.07 17.81 -9.59
CA ARG A 97 3.81 18.36 -8.45
C ARG A 97 4.40 17.27 -7.55
N ILE A 98 3.67 16.19 -7.33
CA ILE A 98 4.19 15.02 -6.59
C ILE A 98 5.37 14.39 -7.33
N PHE A 99 5.30 14.22 -8.65
CA PHE A 99 6.41 13.69 -9.44
C PHE A 99 7.62 14.62 -9.42
N GLN A 100 7.43 15.93 -9.49
CA GLN A 100 8.53 16.89 -9.32
C GLN A 100 9.20 16.74 -7.95
N MET A 101 8.42 16.62 -6.87
CA MET A 101 8.94 16.35 -5.54
C MET A 101 9.70 15.02 -5.45
N ILE A 102 9.11 13.93 -5.97
CA ILE A 102 9.75 12.61 -5.98
C ILE A 102 11.07 12.69 -6.75
N ASN A 103 11.10 13.34 -7.91
CA ASN A 103 12.33 13.48 -8.69
C ASN A 103 13.42 14.20 -7.88
N ILE A 104 13.09 15.29 -7.19
CA ILE A 104 14.04 16.03 -6.34
C ILE A 104 14.52 15.18 -5.16
N LEU A 105 13.60 14.53 -4.44
CA LEU A 105 13.94 13.64 -3.33
C LEU A 105 14.72 12.40 -3.79
N SER A 106 14.48 11.93 -5.01
CA SER A 106 15.20 10.80 -5.62
C SER A 106 16.61 11.17 -6.07
N THR A 107 16.87 12.44 -6.40
CA THR A 107 18.24 12.92 -6.65
C THR A 107 19.15 12.83 -5.42
N ASP A 108 18.60 12.73 -4.21
CA ASP A 108 19.34 12.48 -2.96
C ASP A 108 19.52 10.97 -2.65
N PHE A 109 18.87 10.09 -3.42
CA PHE A 109 18.99 8.64 -3.31
C PHE A 109 19.23 8.05 -4.71
N SER A 110 20.51 7.96 -5.10
CA SER A 110 20.87 7.03 -6.17
C SER A 110 20.43 5.61 -5.76
N ASP A 111 19.77 4.94 -6.72
CA ASP A 111 19.36 3.54 -6.75
C ASP A 111 18.08 3.14 -5.99
N ALA A 112 16.93 3.33 -6.65
CA ALA A 112 15.79 2.41 -6.50
C ALA A 112 14.95 2.33 -7.78
N VAL A 113 15.21 1.26 -8.53
CA VAL A 113 14.46 0.63 -9.61
C VAL A 113 13.02 1.13 -9.83
N ASN A 114 12.79 1.67 -11.03
CA ASN A 114 11.49 1.85 -11.66
C ASN A 114 10.72 0.52 -11.73
N ILE A 115 9.50 0.49 -11.19
CA ILE A 115 8.47 -0.45 -11.64
C ILE A 115 7.17 0.32 -11.82
N ASN A 116 6.85 0.56 -13.09
CA ASN A 116 5.54 1.00 -13.54
C ASN A 116 4.77 -0.20 -14.11
N GLU A 117 3.45 -0.11 -13.90
CA GLU A 117 2.34 -0.74 -14.63
C GLU A 117 1.83 -2.16 -14.29
N LYS A 118 0.53 -2.12 -13.96
CA LYS A 118 -0.60 -3.00 -14.31
C LYS A 118 -0.73 -4.38 -13.65
N TYR A 119 -1.77 -4.44 -12.82
CA TYR A 119 -2.46 -5.64 -12.35
C TYR A 119 -3.10 -6.40 -13.51
N THR A 120 -2.64 -7.62 -13.74
CA THR A 120 -3.44 -8.82 -14.10
C THR A 120 -2.48 -10.04 -14.10
N ASP A 121 -2.92 -11.18 -13.57
CA ASP A 121 -2.18 -12.43 -13.27
C ASP A 121 -1.24 -12.42 -12.05
N ASN A 122 -1.81 -12.30 -10.85
CA ASN A 122 -1.06 -12.33 -9.58
C ASN A 122 -0.41 -13.70 -9.29
N ASP A 123 -1.07 -14.81 -9.64
CA ASP A 123 -0.59 -16.18 -9.37
C ASP A 123 0.66 -16.51 -10.21
N ASN A 124 0.73 -16.03 -11.45
CA ASN A 124 1.89 -16.23 -12.33
C ASN A 124 3.08 -15.33 -11.91
N LEU A 125 2.81 -14.17 -11.32
CA LEU A 125 3.86 -13.25 -10.88
C LEU A 125 4.58 -13.75 -9.63
N GLN A 126 3.86 -14.27 -8.64
CA GLN A 126 4.48 -14.82 -7.43
C GLN A 126 5.40 -15.99 -7.75
N VAL A 127 4.97 -16.93 -8.60
CA VAL A 127 5.80 -18.06 -9.06
C VAL A 127 7.06 -17.56 -9.77
N LYS A 128 6.95 -16.55 -10.64
CA LYS A 128 8.10 -15.93 -11.32
C LYS A 128 9.06 -15.25 -10.34
N LEU A 129 8.54 -14.49 -9.37
CA LEU A 129 9.34 -13.84 -8.33
C LEU A 129 10.09 -14.87 -7.48
N THR A 130 9.42 -15.94 -7.06
CA THR A 130 10.05 -17.06 -6.35
C THR A 130 11.17 -17.66 -7.19
N SER A 131 10.93 -17.96 -8.47
CA SER A 131 11.95 -18.51 -9.37
C SER A 131 13.17 -17.59 -9.52
N ILE A 132 12.96 -16.28 -9.57
CA ILE A 132 14.04 -15.29 -9.63
C ILE A 132 14.83 -15.28 -8.32
N VAL A 133 14.16 -15.21 -7.17
CA VAL A 133 14.82 -15.26 -5.84
C VAL A 133 15.59 -16.56 -5.68
N THR A 134 15.02 -17.71 -6.07
CA THR A 134 15.71 -19.01 -6.08
C THR A 134 16.95 -18.98 -6.97
N SER A 135 16.86 -18.39 -8.17
CA SER A 135 17.99 -18.29 -9.09
C SER A 135 19.11 -17.43 -8.53
N ILE A 136 18.79 -16.29 -7.93
CA ILE A 136 19.74 -15.41 -7.22
C ILE A 136 20.41 -16.19 -6.08
N LEU A 137 19.62 -16.86 -5.24
CA LEU A 137 20.14 -17.65 -4.12
C LEU A 137 21.06 -18.79 -4.54
N ARG A 138 20.85 -19.38 -5.72
CA ARG A 138 21.70 -20.46 -6.25
C ARG A 138 22.94 -19.95 -6.97
N GLN A 139 22.81 -18.87 -7.74
CA GLN A 139 23.83 -18.42 -8.69
C GLN A 139 24.70 -17.28 -8.18
N CYS A 140 24.30 -16.57 -7.10
CA CYS A 140 25.12 -15.51 -6.54
C CYS A 140 26.43 -16.04 -5.95
N SER A 141 27.54 -15.42 -6.36
CA SER A 141 28.85 -15.62 -5.74
C SER A 141 28.90 -14.98 -4.34
N SER A 142 29.81 -15.45 -3.48
CA SER A 142 29.91 -14.99 -2.10
C SER A 142 30.18 -13.47 -1.98
N ASN A 143 30.94 -12.90 -2.92
CA ASN A 143 31.25 -11.46 -2.92
C ASN A 143 30.01 -10.62 -3.22
N ILE A 144 29.25 -10.99 -4.26
CA ILE A 144 28.01 -10.29 -4.63
C ILE A 144 26.95 -10.46 -3.54
N PHE A 145 26.86 -11.66 -2.96
CA PHE A 145 25.94 -11.92 -1.86
C PHE A 145 26.24 -11.02 -0.67
N ARG A 146 27.51 -10.91 -0.26
CA ARG A 146 27.92 -10.03 0.85
C ARG A 146 27.48 -8.59 0.62
N ASP A 147 27.63 -8.07 -0.58
CA ASP A 147 27.30 -6.67 -0.86
C ASP A 147 25.77 -6.46 -1.01
N SER A 148 25.01 -7.52 -1.29
CA SER A 148 23.56 -7.48 -1.52
C SER A 148 22.72 -8.18 -0.43
N TYR A 149 23.33 -8.60 0.68
CA TYR A 149 22.73 -9.54 1.63
C TYR A 149 21.43 -9.00 2.25
N GLU A 150 21.35 -7.69 2.53
CA GLU A 150 20.16 -7.04 3.07
C GLU A 150 18.98 -7.05 2.08
N ALA A 151 19.27 -6.80 0.81
CA ALA A 151 18.25 -6.80 -0.25
C ALA A 151 17.70 -8.22 -0.45
N ILE A 152 18.59 -9.22 -0.48
CA ILE A 152 18.21 -10.63 -0.58
C ILE A 152 17.38 -11.06 0.63
N ALA A 153 17.81 -10.70 1.85
CA ALA A 153 17.08 -10.97 3.08
C ALA A 153 15.66 -10.39 3.04
N LYS A 154 15.53 -9.11 2.65
CA LYS A 154 14.23 -8.44 2.50
C LYS A 154 13.37 -9.09 1.43
N ALA A 155 13.94 -9.51 0.30
CA ALA A 155 13.21 -10.19 -0.76
C ALA A 155 12.60 -11.52 -0.29
N ILE A 156 13.39 -12.36 0.40
CA ILE A 156 12.92 -13.63 0.98
C ILE A 156 11.80 -13.37 1.99
N GLN A 157 12.00 -12.41 2.90
CA GLN A 157 11.03 -12.10 3.93
C GLN A 157 9.72 -11.58 3.32
N ASN A 158 9.78 -10.69 2.34
CA ASN A 158 8.59 -10.12 1.72
C ASN A 158 7.83 -11.17 0.89
N LEU A 159 8.53 -12.06 0.19
CA LEU A 159 7.93 -13.19 -0.52
C LEU A 159 7.17 -14.12 0.43
N LEU A 160 7.81 -14.53 1.53
CA LEU A 160 7.16 -15.41 2.50
C LEU A 160 6.02 -14.71 3.24
N ARG A 161 6.16 -13.42 3.55
CA ARG A 161 5.08 -12.63 4.15
C ARG A 161 3.89 -12.46 3.21
N SER A 162 4.09 -12.28 1.90
CA SER A 162 2.97 -12.16 0.97
C SER A 162 2.16 -13.45 0.86
N LEU A 163 2.80 -14.61 1.05
CA LEU A 163 2.16 -15.93 1.04
C LEU A 163 1.55 -16.33 2.39
N LEU A 164 2.21 -16.02 3.50
CA LEU A 164 1.89 -16.62 4.81
C LEU A 164 1.24 -15.66 5.81
N ASN A 165 1.21 -14.34 5.55
CA ASN A 165 0.53 -13.41 6.44
C ASN A 165 -0.94 -13.20 6.07
N ILE A 166 -1.73 -12.90 7.10
CA ILE A 166 -3.07 -12.34 6.94
C ILE A 166 -2.94 -10.82 6.84
N TYR A 167 -3.45 -10.25 5.76
CA TYR A 167 -3.45 -8.79 5.52
C TYR A 167 -4.69 -8.36 4.74
N PRO A 168 -5.16 -7.11 4.91
CA PRO A 168 -6.28 -6.59 4.13
C PRO A 168 -5.87 -6.39 2.66
N MET A 169 -6.72 -6.84 1.74
CA MET A 169 -6.54 -6.71 0.29
C MET A 169 -7.11 -5.42 -0.27
N ASN A 170 -8.13 -4.87 0.40
CA ASN A 170 -8.78 -3.63 0.00
C ASN A 170 -8.84 -2.66 1.18
N TYR A 171 -8.41 -1.43 0.92
CA TYR A 171 -8.48 -0.31 1.87
C TYR A 171 -9.64 0.64 1.54
N ARG A 172 -10.55 0.24 0.63
CA ARG A 172 -11.72 1.05 0.27
C ARG A 172 -12.64 1.18 1.47
N LEU A 173 -12.92 2.41 1.88
CA LEU A 173 -13.86 2.73 2.96
C LEU A 173 -15.32 2.69 2.47
N THR A 174 -15.54 2.69 1.16
CA THR A 174 -16.85 2.65 0.52
C THR A 174 -17.09 1.29 -0.13
N ARG A 175 -18.28 0.74 0.08
CA ARG A 175 -18.71 -0.54 -0.53
C ARG A 175 -19.10 -0.37 -2.00
N GLU A 176 -19.60 0.80 -2.38
CA GLU A 176 -20.17 1.01 -3.71
C GLU A 176 -19.10 0.99 -4.80
N LYS A 177 -19.43 0.34 -5.91
CA LYS A 177 -18.62 0.41 -7.12
C LYS A 177 -18.79 1.80 -7.70
N LEU A 178 -17.70 2.56 -7.74
CA LEU A 178 -17.68 3.90 -8.32
C LEU A 178 -18.05 3.92 -9.82
N ASP A 179 -18.10 2.73 -10.46
CA ASP A 179 -18.47 2.52 -11.85
C ASP A 179 -19.98 2.27 -12.08
N GLU A 180 -20.81 2.34 -11.04
CA GLU A 180 -22.25 2.20 -11.18
C GLU A 180 -22.89 3.40 -11.91
N PRO A 181 -23.96 3.20 -12.70
CA PRO A 181 -24.65 4.28 -13.37
C PRO A 181 -25.13 5.36 -12.40
N PHE A 182 -24.94 6.63 -12.76
CA PHE A 182 -25.32 7.74 -11.88
C PHE A 182 -26.80 7.84 -11.55
N ILE A 183 -27.68 7.12 -12.27
CA ILE A 183 -29.10 7.02 -11.93
C ILE A 183 -29.33 6.21 -10.65
N ASP A 184 -28.54 5.17 -10.44
CA ASP A 184 -28.67 4.24 -9.32
C ASP A 184 -27.84 4.71 -8.12
N PHE A 185 -26.66 5.28 -8.38
CA PHE A 185 -25.72 5.68 -7.35
C PHE A 185 -25.10 7.06 -7.63
N LEU A 186 -25.12 7.97 -6.65
CA LEU A 186 -24.51 9.30 -6.80
C LEU A 186 -23.35 9.49 -5.81
N PRO A 187 -22.08 9.46 -6.28
CA PRO A 187 -20.91 9.46 -5.40
C PRO A 187 -20.81 10.66 -4.44
N ILE A 188 -21.27 11.85 -4.83
CA ILE A 188 -21.18 13.06 -3.97
C ILE A 188 -22.04 12.97 -2.70
N ARG A 189 -23.04 12.08 -2.67
CA ARG A 189 -23.93 11.91 -1.51
C ARG A 189 -23.27 11.13 -0.38
N ILE A 190 -22.34 10.24 -0.70
CA ILE A 190 -21.61 9.42 0.30
C ILE A 190 -20.37 10.12 0.87
N TRP A 191 -20.00 11.29 0.34
CA TRP A 191 -18.88 12.08 0.82
C TRP A 191 -18.99 12.39 2.32
N GLY A 192 -17.92 12.09 3.06
CA GLY A 192 -17.80 12.34 4.49
C GLY A 192 -18.74 11.50 5.37
N GLN A 193 -19.43 10.52 4.80
CA GLN A 193 -20.24 9.58 5.58
C GLN A 193 -19.33 8.64 6.38
N ASN A 194 -19.81 8.22 7.54
CA ASN A 194 -19.10 7.23 8.34
C ASN A 194 -19.34 5.84 7.73
N ALA A 195 -18.29 5.05 7.61
CA ALA A 195 -18.45 3.62 7.38
C ALA A 195 -19.17 3.02 8.61
N ASP A 196 -20.23 2.27 8.37
CA ASP A 196 -20.86 1.46 9.38
C ASP A 196 -19.95 0.24 9.64
N PHE A 197 -19.34 0.17 10.82
CA PHE A 197 -18.37 -0.86 11.19
C PHE A 197 -18.94 -2.27 11.08
N ASP A 198 -20.23 -2.45 11.38
CA ASP A 198 -20.91 -3.75 11.28
C ASP A 198 -21.11 -4.17 9.81
N GLN A 199 -21.01 -3.20 8.91
CA GLN A 199 -21.12 -3.38 7.47
C GLN A 199 -19.75 -3.35 6.77
N ILE A 200 -18.61 -3.14 7.43
CA ILE A 200 -17.35 -3.16 6.67
C ILE A 200 -17.03 -4.60 6.25
N GLN A 201 -17.06 -4.87 4.94
CA GLN A 201 -16.60 -6.13 4.37
C GLN A 201 -15.14 -5.99 3.97
N VAL A 202 -14.24 -6.14 4.94
CA VAL A 202 -12.80 -6.17 4.65
C VAL A 202 -12.48 -7.50 3.98
N GLN A 203 -11.97 -7.44 2.76
CA GLN A 203 -11.41 -8.62 2.10
C GLN A 203 -10.01 -8.84 2.66
N TYR A 204 -9.79 -10.00 3.28
CA TYR A 204 -8.49 -10.40 3.79
C TYR A 204 -7.86 -11.41 2.85
N HIS A 205 -6.56 -11.27 2.64
CA HIS A 205 -5.73 -12.40 2.24
C HIS A 205 -5.65 -13.36 3.42
N ILE A 206 -6.07 -14.61 3.20
CA ILE A 206 -5.89 -15.70 4.15
C ILE A 206 -5.13 -16.77 3.39
N PRO A 207 -3.92 -17.17 3.86
CA PRO A 207 -3.12 -18.19 3.19
C PRO A 207 -3.93 -19.46 2.93
N ASN A 208 -4.03 -19.87 1.67
CA ASN A 208 -4.68 -21.10 1.29
C ASN A 208 -3.70 -22.30 1.34
N VAL A 209 -4.20 -23.53 1.13
CA VAL A 209 -3.39 -24.75 1.22
C VAL A 209 -2.25 -24.73 0.21
N ASP A 210 -2.51 -24.32 -1.03
CA ASP A 210 -1.52 -24.28 -2.11
C ASP A 210 -0.41 -23.26 -1.81
N GLU A 211 -0.75 -22.08 -1.27
CA GLU A 211 0.21 -21.05 -0.86
C GLU A 211 1.09 -21.52 0.30
N ILE A 212 0.50 -22.22 1.27
CA ILE A 212 1.24 -22.80 2.41
C ILE A 212 2.19 -23.88 1.91
N ASP A 213 1.71 -24.82 1.10
CA ASP A 213 2.51 -25.91 0.55
C ASP A 213 3.67 -25.37 -0.30
N PHE A 214 3.40 -24.40 -1.17
CA PHE A 214 4.42 -23.73 -1.96
C PHE A 214 5.47 -23.00 -1.11
N ALA A 215 5.06 -22.29 -0.06
CA ALA A 215 5.98 -21.64 0.85
C ALA A 215 6.81 -22.66 1.65
N CYS A 216 6.21 -23.77 2.07
CA CYS A 216 6.89 -24.88 2.74
C CYS A 216 7.94 -25.53 1.83
N ASP A 217 7.62 -25.80 0.57
CA ASP A 217 8.56 -26.33 -0.41
C ASP A 217 9.74 -25.38 -0.64
N PHE A 218 9.47 -24.08 -0.76
CA PHE A 218 10.52 -23.06 -0.86
C PHE A 218 11.42 -23.06 0.38
N VAL A 219 10.86 -23.03 1.58
CA VAL A 219 11.63 -23.04 2.84
C VAL A 219 12.47 -24.31 2.95
N ASN A 220 11.87 -25.48 2.70
CA ASN A 220 12.54 -26.78 2.79
C ASN A 220 13.69 -26.93 1.80
N THR A 221 13.55 -26.34 0.60
CA THR A 221 14.59 -26.36 -0.44
C THR A 221 15.90 -25.70 0.03
N PHE A 222 15.83 -24.68 0.87
CA PHE A 222 17.01 -23.89 1.27
C PHE A 222 17.41 -24.08 2.74
N ILE A 223 16.45 -24.24 3.66
CA ILE A 223 16.76 -24.24 5.09
C ILE A 223 17.64 -25.43 5.48
N TYR A 224 17.34 -26.63 4.96
CA TYR A 224 18.09 -27.84 5.29
C TYR A 224 19.48 -27.83 4.67
N SER A 225 19.62 -27.38 3.42
CA SER A 225 20.93 -27.29 2.77
C SER A 225 21.86 -26.35 3.51
N GLU A 226 21.37 -25.17 3.90
CA GLU A 226 22.17 -24.17 4.61
C GLU A 226 22.48 -24.59 6.06
N LEU A 227 21.53 -25.23 6.75
CA LEU A 227 21.75 -25.75 8.10
C LEU A 227 22.79 -26.87 8.13
N MET A 228 22.70 -27.82 7.21
CA MET A 228 23.67 -28.93 7.12
C MET A 228 25.06 -28.41 6.74
N PHE A 229 25.12 -27.50 5.75
CA PHE A 229 26.36 -26.85 5.36
C PHE A 229 27.05 -26.14 6.54
N LEU A 230 26.30 -25.35 7.31
CA LEU A 230 26.84 -24.68 8.49
C LEU A 230 27.25 -25.67 9.58
N LYS A 231 26.45 -26.70 9.88
CA LYS A 231 26.80 -27.69 10.93
C LYS A 231 28.12 -28.39 10.66
N GLU A 232 28.37 -28.77 9.41
CA GLU A 232 29.57 -29.53 9.04
C GLU A 232 30.81 -28.65 8.86
N ASN A 233 30.62 -27.40 8.42
CA ASN A 233 31.72 -26.56 7.96
C ASN A 233 31.92 -25.26 8.75
N PHE A 234 31.18 -25.02 9.85
CA PHE A 234 31.15 -23.74 10.57
C PHE A 234 32.52 -23.09 10.82
N LEU A 235 33.52 -23.89 11.20
CA LEU A 235 34.88 -23.39 11.51
C LEU A 235 35.82 -23.37 10.29
N LYS A 236 35.43 -24.01 9.18
CA LYS A 236 36.25 -24.19 7.97
C LYS A 236 35.90 -23.19 6.87
N VAL A 237 34.70 -22.62 6.88
CA VAL A 237 34.22 -21.68 5.85
C VAL A 237 34.60 -20.24 6.17
N SER A 238 34.66 -19.43 5.11
CA SER A 238 34.94 -18.00 5.21
C SER A 238 33.86 -17.26 6.02
N LYS A 239 34.18 -16.03 6.46
CA LYS A 239 33.18 -15.16 7.12
C LYS A 239 32.00 -14.86 6.18
N ASP A 240 32.26 -14.68 4.90
CA ASP A 240 31.25 -14.31 3.89
C ASP A 240 30.30 -15.48 3.61
N GLU A 241 30.79 -16.72 3.54
CA GLU A 241 29.95 -17.92 3.41
C GLU A 241 29.08 -18.15 4.64
N ARG A 242 29.61 -17.91 5.86
CA ARG A 242 28.80 -17.96 7.08
C ARG A 242 27.73 -16.89 7.10
N LEU A 243 28.08 -15.66 6.71
CA LEU A 243 27.13 -14.56 6.60
C LEU A 243 26.00 -14.94 5.64
N ARG A 244 26.34 -15.52 4.48
CA ARG A 244 25.35 -16.00 3.51
C ARG A 244 24.38 -16.99 4.13
N SER A 245 24.88 -18.11 4.66
CA SER A 245 24.03 -19.16 5.20
C SER A 245 23.17 -18.67 6.37
N LEU A 246 23.74 -17.89 7.28
CA LEU A 246 23.00 -17.31 8.41
C LEU A 246 21.94 -16.29 7.95
N THR A 247 22.24 -15.49 6.92
CA THR A 247 21.29 -14.53 6.35
C THR A 247 20.11 -15.25 5.72
N VAL A 248 20.35 -16.33 4.97
CA VAL A 248 19.29 -17.14 4.37
C VAL A 248 18.44 -17.79 5.46
N ILE A 249 19.06 -18.47 6.43
CA ILE A 249 18.34 -19.15 7.53
C ILE A 249 17.50 -18.16 8.33
N SER A 250 18.08 -17.03 8.75
CA SER A 250 17.35 -16.02 9.52
C SER A 250 16.20 -15.40 8.72
N SER A 251 16.40 -15.13 7.43
CA SER A 251 15.36 -14.54 6.57
C SER A 251 14.21 -15.50 6.32
N LEU A 252 14.51 -16.79 6.12
CA LEU A 252 13.48 -17.83 6.01
C LEU A 252 12.68 -17.93 7.31
N ALA A 253 13.36 -18.02 8.46
CA ALA A 253 12.71 -18.11 9.78
C ALA A 253 11.82 -16.89 10.10
N ILE A 254 12.28 -15.68 9.78
CA ILE A 254 11.50 -14.45 9.94
C ILE A 254 10.31 -14.43 8.98
N GLY A 255 10.50 -14.90 7.75
CA GLY A 255 9.44 -14.93 6.73
C GLY A 255 8.33 -15.93 7.05
N CYS A 256 8.68 -17.12 7.57
CA CYS A 256 7.74 -18.19 7.86
C CYS A 256 7.25 -18.24 9.32
N PHE A 257 7.52 -17.23 10.13
CA PHE A 257 7.24 -17.26 11.58
C PHE A 257 5.78 -17.61 11.94
N ARG A 258 4.82 -17.32 11.04
CA ARG A 258 3.39 -17.62 11.24
C ARG A 258 3.06 -19.11 11.24
N ILE A 259 3.81 -19.91 10.47
CA ILE A 259 3.56 -21.36 10.32
C ILE A 259 4.42 -22.20 11.27
N VAL A 260 5.47 -21.61 11.84
CA VAL A 260 6.34 -22.32 12.78
C VAL A 260 5.66 -22.40 14.15
N SER A 261 5.45 -23.62 14.63
CA SER A 261 4.93 -23.87 15.97
C SER A 261 5.85 -23.29 17.04
N ARG A 262 5.28 -22.84 18.16
CA ARG A 262 6.07 -22.41 19.31
C ARG A 262 7.00 -23.54 19.76
N ILE A 263 8.24 -23.18 20.09
CA ILE A 263 9.17 -24.12 20.70
C ILE A 263 8.62 -24.46 22.08
N GLU A 264 8.27 -25.74 22.29
CA GLU A 264 7.82 -26.21 23.60
C GLU A 264 8.95 -26.04 24.61
N SER A 265 8.75 -25.16 25.59
CA SER A 265 9.68 -25.02 26.71
C SER A 265 9.46 -26.17 27.68
N LYS A 266 10.54 -26.86 28.08
CA LYS A 266 10.51 -27.68 29.30
C LYS A 266 10.22 -26.75 30.49
N GLU A 267 9.28 -27.11 31.34
CA GLU A 267 9.04 -26.38 32.60
C GLU A 267 10.37 -26.24 33.34
N VAL A 268 10.76 -25.00 33.61
CA VAL A 268 11.93 -24.73 34.45
C VAL A 268 11.47 -25.00 35.89
N PRO A 269 12.04 -25.98 36.61
CA PRO A 269 11.66 -26.23 38.00
C PRO A 269 11.91 -24.95 38.80
N ASN A 270 10.90 -24.52 39.55
CA ASN A 270 10.92 -23.31 40.37
C ASN A 270 12.25 -23.21 41.16
N LEU A 271 12.96 -22.09 40.98
CA LEU A 271 14.10 -21.67 41.81
C LEU A 271 13.62 -21.27 43.21
#